data_AF-A0A6N8EE42-F1
#
_entry.id   AF-A0A6N8EE42-F1
#
_cell.length_a   1.000
_cell.length_b   1.000
_cell.length_c   1.000
_cell.angle_alpha   90.00
_cell.angle_beta   90.00
_cell.angle_gamma   90.00
#
_symmetry.space_group_name_H-M   'P 1'
#
loop_
_entity.id
_entity.type
_entity.pdbx_description
1 polymer ?
#
loop_
_entity_poly.entity_id
_entity_poly.type
_entity_poly.pdbx_seq_one_letter_code
_entity_poly.pdbx_strand_id
1 'polypeptide(L)'
;MPPRPEGRGFSRKTDDLLREPTQTPRVLVVLALPQDETEWLTITDAELVLRRCAYWVSLANAPERDNRESVTVSLPEHQRFDVAALRALMDHSRTGSLR
;
A
#
# COMPACT_ATOMS: atom_id res chain seq x y z
N MET A 1 -0.98 -20.89 -9.14
CA MET A 1 -0.06 -19.94 -8.46
C MET A 1 -0.26 -18.60 -9.14
N PRO A 2 -0.85 -17.59 -8.49
CA PRO A 2 -0.98 -16.27 -9.09
C PRO A 2 0.42 -15.68 -9.31
N PRO A 3 0.63 -14.88 -10.37
CA PRO A 3 1.91 -14.24 -10.61
C PRO A 3 2.27 -13.37 -9.41
N ARG A 4 3.52 -13.49 -8.92
CA ARG A 4 4.05 -12.53 -7.93
C ARG A 4 3.93 -11.15 -8.57
N PRO A 5 3.28 -10.17 -7.92
CA PRO A 5 3.42 -8.80 -8.36
C PRO A 5 4.90 -8.45 -8.19
N GLU A 6 5.64 -8.38 -9.29
CA GLU A 6 6.99 -7.80 -9.31
C GLU A 6 6.81 -6.30 -9.05
N GLY A 7 6.62 -5.97 -7.77
CA GLY A 7 6.48 -4.61 -7.31
C GLY A 7 7.75 -3.88 -7.67
N ARG A 8 7.62 -2.86 -8.53
CA ARG A 8 8.69 -1.90 -8.78
C ARG A 8 9.17 -1.39 -7.42
N GLY A 9 10.43 -1.62 -7.08
CA GLY A 9 11.00 -1.10 -5.85
C GLY A 9 10.85 0.43 -5.80
N PHE A 10 10.40 0.97 -4.68
CA PHE A 10 10.32 2.42 -4.50
C PHE A 10 11.65 2.96 -3.98
N SER A 11 11.91 4.25 -4.22
CA SER A 11 13.18 4.90 -3.83
C SER A 11 13.38 4.84 -2.31
N ARG A 12 14.63 4.66 -1.88
CA ARG A 12 15.02 4.70 -0.47
C ARG A 12 14.52 5.95 0.27
N LYS A 13 14.53 7.12 -0.39
CA LYS A 13 13.98 8.35 0.18
C LYS A 13 12.49 8.24 0.55
N THR A 14 11.70 7.52 -0.25
CA THR A 14 10.28 7.29 0.03
C THR A 14 10.10 6.33 1.21
N ASP A 15 10.94 5.29 1.31
CA ASP A 15 10.94 4.37 2.45
C ASP A 15 11.32 5.07 3.75
N ASP A 16 12.36 5.92 3.74
CA ASP A 16 12.81 6.69 4.90
C ASP A 16 11.68 7.61 5.42
N LEU A 17 10.96 8.28 4.52
CA LEU A 17 9.80 9.11 4.88
C LEU A 17 8.68 8.28 5.52
N LEU A 18 8.46 7.04 5.09
CA LEU A 18 7.40 6.20 5.65
C LEU A 18 7.76 5.60 7.02
N ARG A 19 9.05 5.57 7.37
CA ARG A 19 9.56 5.04 8.65
C ARG A 19 9.74 6.09 9.73
N GLU A 20 9.87 7.36 9.33
CA GLU A 20 10.15 8.45 10.25
C GLU A 20 9.08 8.56 11.35
N PRO A 21 9.48 8.57 12.64
CA PRO A 21 8.55 8.72 13.74
C PRO A 21 7.92 10.11 13.69
N THR A 22 6.67 10.15 13.27
CA THR A 22 5.92 11.38 13.03
C THR A 22 4.67 11.39 13.90
N GLN A 23 4.21 12.59 14.29
CA GLN A 23 3.00 12.75 15.10
C GLN A 23 1.75 12.23 14.35
N THR A 24 1.78 12.30 13.02
CA THR A 24 0.76 11.71 12.15
C THR A 24 1.32 10.45 11.51
N PRO A 25 0.75 9.26 11.79
CA PRO A 25 1.27 8.03 11.24
C PRO A 25 1.16 8.01 9.71
N ARG A 26 2.19 7.50 9.04
CA ARG A 26 2.27 7.37 7.58
C ARG A 26 2.05 5.92 7.19
N VAL A 27 1.20 5.70 6.18
CA VAL A 27 0.92 4.36 5.63
C VAL A 27 1.22 4.33 4.14
N LEU A 28 1.75 3.20 3.68
CA LEU A 28 1.93 2.95 2.26
C LEU A 28 0.67 2.28 1.72
N VAL A 29 0.02 2.89 0.74
CA VAL A 29 -1.08 2.29 -0.01
C VAL A 29 -0.59 1.99 -1.42
N VAL A 30 -0.74 0.73 -1.85
CA VAL A 30 -0.33 0.25 -3.17
C VAL A 30 -1.53 -0.31 -3.89
N LEU A 31 -1.88 0.31 -5.02
CA LEU A 31 -2.87 -0.21 -5.94
C LEU A 31 -2.21 -1.19 -6.91
N ALA A 32 -2.53 -2.48 -6.79
CA ALA A 32 -1.98 -3.50 -7.66
C ALA A 32 -2.77 -3.52 -8.97
N LEU A 33 -2.29 -2.88 -10.03
CA LEU A 33 -2.99 -2.82 -11.33
C LEU A 33 -2.47 -3.88 -12.33
N PRO A 34 -3.27 -4.28 -13.34
CA PRO A 34 -2.78 -5.02 -14.51
C PRO A 34 -1.62 -4.28 -15.20
N GLN A 35 -0.78 -5.02 -15.93
CA GLN A 35 0.33 -4.41 -16.68
C GLN A 35 -0.19 -3.53 -17.82
N ASP A 36 -1.29 -3.93 -18.45
CA ASP A 36 -1.95 -3.16 -19.50
C ASP A 36 -2.86 -2.10 -18.87
N GLU A 37 -2.60 -0.83 -19.18
CA GLU A 37 -3.39 0.32 -18.69
C GLU A 37 -4.83 0.31 -19.18
N THR A 38 -5.07 -0.28 -20.35
CA THR A 38 -6.42 -0.39 -20.93
C THR A 38 -7.32 -1.31 -20.10
N GLU A 39 -6.73 -2.20 -19.30
CA GLU A 39 -7.45 -3.09 -18.39
C GLU A 39 -7.70 -2.46 -17.01
N TRP A 40 -7.23 -1.25 -16.72
CA TRP A 40 -7.35 -0.67 -15.38
C TRP A 40 -8.80 -0.33 -15.03
N LEU A 41 -9.53 0.24 -15.99
CA LEU A 41 -10.87 0.75 -15.80
C LEU A 41 -11.81 0.16 -16.84
N THR A 42 -12.94 -0.34 -16.38
CA THR A 42 -14.07 -0.69 -17.24
C THR A 42 -15.19 0.30 -16.95
N ILE A 43 -15.61 1.03 -17.96
CA ILE A 43 -16.68 2.02 -17.87
C ILE A 43 -17.82 1.53 -18.76
N THR A 44 -19.00 1.41 -18.16
CA THR A 44 -20.25 1.05 -18.84
C THR A 44 -21.34 2.03 -18.39
N ASP A 45 -22.48 2.03 -19.07
CA ASP A 45 -23.62 2.87 -18.66
C ASP A 45 -24.18 2.49 -17.27
N ALA A 46 -23.92 1.26 -16.80
CA ALA A 46 -24.38 0.77 -15.51
C ALA A 46 -23.39 1.01 -14.37
N GLU A 47 -22.08 0.94 -14.65
CA GLU A 47 -21.05 0.97 -13.62
C GLU A 47 -19.67 1.41 -14.13
N LEU A 48 -18.88 1.92 -13.18
CA LEU A 48 -17.45 2.18 -13.32
C LEU A 48 -16.71 1.21 -12.39
N VAL A 49 -15.91 0.32 -12.99
CA VAL A 49 -15.17 -0.72 -12.27
C VAL A 49 -13.67 -0.48 -12.42
N LEU A 50 -13.00 -0.21 -11.31
CA LEU A 50 -11.54 -0.21 -11.22
C LEU A 50 -11.07 -1.64 -10.94
N ARG A 51 -10.20 -2.19 -11.79
CA ARG A 51 -9.74 -3.58 -11.66
C ARG A 51 -8.72 -3.74 -10.52
N ARG A 52 -8.80 -4.89 -9.85
CA ARG A 52 -7.98 -5.33 -8.71
C ARG A 52 -8.22 -4.48 -7.44
N CYS A 53 -7.37 -4.63 -6.43
CA CYS A 53 -7.54 -4.00 -5.13
C CYS A 53 -6.31 -3.20 -4.74
N ALA A 54 -6.52 -2.16 -3.93
CA ALA A 54 -5.45 -1.53 -3.18
C ALA A 54 -5.15 -2.33 -1.92
N TYR A 55 -3.89 -2.29 -1.51
CA TYR A 55 -3.37 -2.88 -0.28
C TYR A 55 -2.68 -1.81 0.54
N TRP A 56 -2.66 -1.96 1.85
CA TRP A 56 -1.97 -1.02 2.72
C TRP A 56 -0.98 -1.73 3.66
N VAL A 57 0.03 -1.00 4.12
CA VAL A 57 0.97 -1.46 5.13
C VAL A 57 1.57 -0.27 5.89
N SER A 58 1.75 -0.41 7.19
CA SER A 58 2.57 0.49 8.00
C SER A 58 4.02 0.04 7.95
N LEU A 59 4.93 0.97 7.67
CA LEU A 59 6.38 0.74 7.76
C LEU A 59 6.97 1.25 9.07
N ALA A 60 6.14 1.76 9.98
CA ALA A 60 6.57 2.20 11.29
C ALA A 60 7.21 1.02 12.04
N ASN A 61 8.42 1.24 12.58
CA ASN A 61 9.19 0.22 13.31
C ASN A 61 9.56 -1.05 12.50
N ALA A 62 9.38 -1.05 11.17
CA ALA A 62 9.89 -2.16 10.37
C ALA A 62 11.42 -2.26 10.52
N PRO A 63 12.01 -3.47 10.53
CA PRO A 63 13.45 -3.62 10.64
C PRO A 63 14.17 -2.90 9.50
N GLU A 64 15.37 -2.38 9.79
CA GLU A 64 16.24 -1.83 8.75
C GLU A 64 16.52 -2.90 7.69
N ARG A 65 16.49 -2.49 6.42
CA ARG A 65 16.80 -3.36 5.28
C ARG A 65 18.16 -2.97 4.74
N ASP A 66 18.98 -3.97 4.42
CA ASP A 66 20.35 -3.78 3.90
C ASP A 66 20.41 -3.32 2.43
N ASN A 67 19.24 -3.07 1.83
CA ASN A 67 19.14 -2.65 0.43
C ASN A 67 19.52 -1.16 0.29
N ARG A 68 20.59 -0.90 -0.45
CA ARG A 68 21.16 0.46 -0.57
C ARG A 68 20.43 1.36 -1.57
N GLU A 69 19.70 0.79 -2.54
CA GLU A 69 19.13 1.55 -3.67
C GLU A 69 17.61 1.39 -3.85
N SER A 70 17.05 0.19 -3.63
CA SER A 70 15.62 -0.09 -3.83
C SER A 70 15.04 -0.94 -2.71
N VAL A 71 13.88 -0.54 -2.18
CA VAL A 71 13.22 -1.25 -1.08
C VAL A 71 12.06 -2.08 -1.63
N THR A 72 12.06 -3.38 -1.33
CA THR A 72 10.95 -4.29 -1.63
C THR A 72 10.08 -4.45 -0.38
N VAL A 73 8.83 -4.01 -0.48
CA VAL A 73 7.84 -4.15 0.59
C VAL A 73 6.91 -5.31 0.25
N SER A 74 6.75 -6.24 1.19
CA SER A 74 5.77 -7.33 1.06
C SER A 74 4.39 -6.82 1.45
N LEU A 75 3.42 -6.95 0.55
CA LEU A 75 2.03 -6.56 0.76
C LEU A 75 1.19 -7.82 0.98
N PRO A 76 0.70 -8.06 2.21
CA PRO A 76 -0.15 -9.22 2.48
C PRO A 76 -1.50 -9.08 1.80
N GLU A 77 -2.00 -10.14 1.17
CA GLU A 77 -3.30 -10.14 0.46
C GLU A 77 -4.50 -9.84 1.39
N HIS A 78 -4.32 -10.03 2.69
CA HIS A 78 -5.33 -9.72 3.71
C HIS A 78 -5.37 -8.24 4.11
N GLN A 79 -4.35 -7.43 3.79
CA GLN A 79 -4.34 -5.99 4.08
C GLN A 79 -4.95 -5.19 2.92
N ARG A 80 -6.20 -5.51 2.56
CA ARG A 80 -6.92 -4.77 1.53
C ARG A 80 -7.27 -3.38 2.04
N PHE A 81 -7.13 -2.40 1.17
CA PHE A 81 -7.53 -1.02 1.44
C PHE A 81 -8.98 -0.83 0.95
N ASP A 82 -9.91 -1.25 1.81
CA ASP A 82 -11.34 -1.04 1.65
C ASP A 82 -11.89 -0.04 2.68
N VAL A 83 -13.21 0.20 2.66
CA VAL A 83 -13.85 1.16 3.57
C VAL A 83 -13.68 0.76 5.04
N ALA A 84 -13.69 -0.53 5.37
CA ALA A 84 -13.53 -1.00 6.74
C ALA A 84 -12.08 -0.79 7.22
N ALA A 85 -11.11 -1.14 6.38
CA ALA A 85 -9.70 -0.88 6.64
C ALA A 85 -9.41 0.61 6.80
N LEU A 86 -9.98 1.47 5.93
CA LEU A 86 -9.81 2.92 6.04
C LEU A 86 -10.37 3.47 7.36
N ARG A 87 -11.55 3.03 7.79
CA ARG A 87 -12.12 3.40 9.08
C ARG A 87 -11.22 2.97 10.23
N ALA A 88 -10.74 1.72 10.19
CA ALA A 88 -9.81 1.23 11.19
C ALA A 88 -8.53 2.08 11.23
N LEU A 89 -7.93 2.40 10.09
CA LEU A 89 -6.74 3.25 10.02
C LEU A 89 -6.97 4.64 10.63
N MET A 90 -8.12 5.26 10.36
CA MET A 90 -8.47 6.54 10.96
C MET A 90 -8.63 6.44 12.48
N ASP A 91 -9.25 5.37 12.99
CA ASP A 91 -9.36 5.14 14.43
C ASP A 91 -8.00 4.90 15.08
N HIS A 92 -7.13 4.10 14.46
CA HIS A 92 -5.78 3.82 14.97
C HIS A 92 -4.89 5.07 14.94
N SER A 93 -5.10 5.95 13.94
CA SER A 93 -4.43 7.26 13.87
C SER A 93 -4.86 8.15 15.04
N ARG A 94 -6.16 8.20 15.34
CA ARG A 94 -6.71 8.95 16.49
C ARG A 94 -6.18 8.45 17.84
N THR A 95 -5.97 7.16 18.02
CA THR A 95 -5.49 6.58 19.28
C THR A 95 -3.96 6.44 19.38
N GLY A 96 -3.22 6.78 18.32
CA GLY A 96 -1.77 6.59 18.26
C GLY A 96 -1.34 5.12 18.26
N SER A 97 -2.24 4.21 17.90
CA SER A 97 -2.00 2.75 17.91
C SER A 97 -1.60 2.21 16.54
N LEU A 98 -1.48 3.07 15.52
CA LEU A 98 -1.06 2.68 14.18
C LEU A 98 0.43 2.36 14.20
N ARG A 99 0.76 1.06 14.13
CA ARG A 99 2.13 0.55 14.10
C ARG A 99 2.27 -0.47 12.99
#